data_AF-A0A383B5W4-F1
#
_entry.id   AF-A0A383B5W4-F1
#
_cell.length_a   1.000
_cell.length_b   1.000
_cell.length_c   1.000
_cell.angle_alpha   90.00
_cell.angle_beta   90.00
_cell.angle_gamma   90.00
#
_symmetry.space_group_name_H-M   'P 1'
#
loop_
_entity.id
_entity.type
_entity.pdbx_description
1 polymer ?
#
loop_
_entity_poly.entity_id
_entity_poly.type
_entity_poly.pdbx_seq_one_letter_code
_entity_poly.pdbx_strand_id
1 'polypeptide(L)'
;VIKETHFIEITDSQKIWAIGSIHSRLEAFNSIKKYLLKNFGKDDYLVFLGNVIGLGQESKNTLSSVIDLRNQLMAKFYLDPKKIIFLRGAQEEMFLKLLQLQTAPNPCDIINWMFEHGVDSTIKSYGFNKDEIISVSTRGSLAISKWTSKFNQTLSVESGHKQYFANLKHAAFGESKKILFLNRGVDIS
;
A
#
# COMPACT_ATOMS: atom_id res chain seq x y z
N VAL A 1 -6.22 26.19 10.85
CA VAL A 1 -5.53 25.12 10.09
C VAL A 1 -6.39 23.87 10.19
N ILE A 2 -7.08 23.48 9.13
CA ILE A 2 -7.84 22.22 9.12
C ILE A 2 -6.80 21.10 9.21
N LYS A 3 -6.81 20.34 10.30
CA LYS A 3 -5.91 19.22 10.49
C LYS A 3 -6.31 18.16 9.46
N GLU A 4 -5.47 17.95 8.45
CA GLU A 4 -5.69 16.88 7.48
C GLU A 4 -5.75 15.56 8.26
N THR A 5 -6.90 14.90 8.24
CA THR A 5 -7.04 13.61 8.92
C THR A 5 -6.69 12.51 7.92
N HIS A 6 -5.97 11.49 8.39
CA HIS A 6 -5.72 10.28 7.59
C HIS A 6 -6.96 9.38 7.53
N PHE A 7 -8.12 9.87 7.97
CA PHE A 7 -9.39 9.15 7.96
C PHE A 7 -10.24 9.67 6.81
N ILE A 8 -11.04 8.80 6.22
CA ILE A 8 -11.91 9.17 5.11
C ILE A 8 -13.35 8.74 5.40
N GLU A 9 -14.29 9.65 5.21
CA GLU A 9 -15.71 9.38 5.31
C GLU A 9 -16.25 8.88 3.97
N ILE A 10 -17.07 7.84 4.02
CA ILE A 10 -17.80 7.27 2.88
C ILE A 10 -19.24 7.78 2.99
N THR A 11 -19.61 8.67 2.07
CA THR A 11 -20.96 9.23 1.95
C THR A 11 -21.64 8.74 0.68
N ASP A 12 -22.98 8.70 0.70
CA ASP A 12 -23.82 8.44 -0.48
C ASP A 12 -23.43 7.16 -1.25
N SER A 13 -23.04 6.12 -0.52
CA SER A 13 -22.61 4.85 -1.12
C SER A 13 -23.79 3.90 -1.28
N GLN A 14 -23.98 3.37 -2.50
CA GLN A 14 -24.93 2.29 -2.74
C GLN A 14 -24.40 0.95 -2.19
N LYS A 15 -23.11 0.69 -2.38
CA LYS A 15 -22.43 -0.52 -1.92
C LYS A 15 -20.96 -0.24 -1.64
N ILE A 16 -20.43 -0.83 -0.58
CA ILE A 16 -19.01 -0.77 -0.24
C ILE A 16 -18.39 -2.14 -0.47
N TRP A 17 -17.43 -2.21 -1.40
CA TRP A 17 -16.61 -3.39 -1.64
C TRP A 17 -15.35 -3.31 -0.79
N ALA A 18 -15.16 -4.25 0.14
CA ALA A 18 -13.94 -4.32 0.96
C ALA A 18 -13.06 -5.49 0.51
N ILE A 19 -11.84 -5.20 0.08
CA ILE A 19 -10.83 -6.20 -0.28
C ILE A 19 -9.87 -6.39 0.89
N GLY A 20 -9.80 -7.60 1.42
CA GLY A 20 -8.82 -7.99 2.44
C GLY A 20 -7.38 -7.97 1.94
N SER A 21 -6.46 -8.39 2.81
CA SER A 21 -5.03 -8.37 2.47
C SER A 21 -4.69 -9.28 1.29
N ILE A 22 -4.06 -8.67 0.28
CA ILE A 22 -3.68 -9.35 -0.97
C ILE A 22 -2.35 -10.06 -0.79
N HIS A 23 -1.39 -9.43 -0.09
CA HIS A 23 -0.06 -9.97 0.17
C HIS A 23 0.65 -10.43 -1.10
N SER A 24 0.63 -9.57 -2.12
CA SER A 24 1.30 -9.82 -3.40
C SER A 24 0.86 -11.10 -4.13
N ARG A 25 -0.36 -11.60 -3.86
CA ARG A 25 -0.95 -12.75 -4.56
C ARG A 25 -1.62 -12.29 -5.86
N LEU A 26 -0.81 -12.04 -6.87
CA LEU A 26 -1.22 -11.45 -8.15
C LEU A 26 -2.39 -12.19 -8.81
N GLU A 27 -2.30 -13.52 -8.96
CA GLU A 27 -3.34 -14.31 -9.64
C GLU A 27 -4.68 -14.28 -8.89
N ALA A 28 -4.63 -14.41 -7.56
CA ALA A 28 -5.82 -14.30 -6.73
C ALA A 28 -6.46 -12.91 -6.87
N PHE A 29 -5.65 -11.85 -6.85
CA PHE A 29 -6.14 -10.49 -7.06
C PHE A 29 -6.70 -10.28 -8.47
N ASN A 30 -6.07 -10.83 -9.52
CA ASN A 30 -6.57 -10.72 -10.88
C ASN A 30 -7.96 -11.37 -11.04
N SER A 31 -8.26 -12.44 -10.30
CA SER A 31 -9.60 -13.01 -10.24
C SER A 31 -10.62 -12.04 -9.61
N ILE A 32 -10.27 -11.43 -8.46
CA ILE A 32 -11.10 -10.43 -7.79
C ILE A 32 -11.32 -9.20 -8.69
N LYS A 33 -10.26 -8.74 -9.36
CA LYS A 33 -10.30 -7.63 -10.32
C LYS A 33 -11.29 -7.87 -11.45
N LYS A 34 -11.25 -9.07 -12.08
CA LYS A 34 -12.21 -9.44 -13.13
C LYS A 34 -13.65 -9.39 -12.62
N TYR A 35 -13.88 -9.89 -11.40
CA TYR A 35 -15.20 -9.85 -10.77
C TYR A 35 -15.67 -8.41 -10.51
N LEU A 36 -14.80 -7.54 -9.97
CA LEU A 36 -15.14 -6.14 -9.70
C LEU A 36 -15.44 -5.37 -10.99
N LEU A 37 -14.64 -5.52 -12.04
CA LEU A 37 -14.88 -4.84 -13.32
C LEU A 37 -16.25 -5.16 -13.95
N LYS A 38 -16.78 -6.36 -13.67
CA LYS A 38 -18.11 -6.81 -14.11
C LYS A 38 -19.25 -6.32 -13.23
N ASN A 39 -19.03 -6.18 -11.92
CA ASN A 39 -20.12 -6.01 -10.93
C ASN A 39 -20.12 -4.66 -10.19
N PHE A 40 -19.06 -3.85 -10.31
CA PHE A 40 -18.96 -2.55 -9.67
C PHE A 40 -19.90 -1.54 -10.34
N GLY A 41 -20.63 -0.76 -9.55
CA GLY A 41 -21.53 0.31 -9.99
C GLY A 41 -20.95 1.72 -9.84
N LYS A 42 -21.59 2.72 -10.46
CA LYS A 42 -21.15 4.14 -10.42
C LYS A 42 -21.16 4.73 -9.00
N ASP A 43 -22.09 4.27 -8.17
CA ASP A 43 -22.30 4.78 -6.81
C ASP A 43 -21.70 3.87 -5.72
N ASP A 44 -20.90 2.89 -6.14
CA ASP A 44 -20.16 2.02 -5.24
C ASP A 44 -18.87 2.67 -4.74
N TYR A 45 -18.40 2.22 -3.58
CA TYR A 45 -17.07 2.49 -3.06
C TYR A 45 -16.22 1.22 -3.05
N LEU A 46 -14.91 1.38 -3.26
CA LEU A 46 -13.93 0.30 -3.15
C LEU A 46 -12.93 0.63 -2.05
N VAL A 47 -12.75 -0.27 -1.10
CA VAL A 47 -11.82 -0.12 0.01
C VAL A 47 -10.84 -1.30 0.01
N PHE A 48 -9.56 -1.01 -0.18
CA PHE A 48 -8.49 -1.97 0.08
C PHE A 48 -8.07 -1.86 1.54
N LEU A 49 -8.21 -2.94 2.30
CA LEU A 49 -7.95 -2.97 3.74
C LEU A 49 -6.46 -2.99 4.10
N GLY A 50 -5.55 -2.75 3.15
CA GLY A 50 -4.10 -2.74 3.35
C GLY A 50 -3.43 -4.11 3.23
N ASN A 51 -2.11 -4.11 3.30
CA ASN A 51 -1.23 -5.21 2.93
C ASN A 51 -1.49 -5.70 1.49
N VAL A 52 -1.48 -4.75 0.55
CA VAL A 52 -1.46 -5.06 -0.88
C VAL A 52 -0.13 -5.73 -1.24
N ILE A 53 0.95 -5.20 -0.68
CA ILE A 53 2.33 -5.70 -0.84
C ILE A 53 2.75 -6.65 0.30
N GLY A 54 3.99 -7.14 0.24
CA GLY A 54 4.59 -8.02 1.25
C GLY A 54 4.20 -9.49 1.13
N LEU A 55 4.95 -10.34 1.84
CA LEU A 55 4.88 -11.82 1.92
C LEU A 55 5.04 -12.56 0.58
N GLY A 56 4.19 -12.29 -0.41
CA GLY A 56 4.31 -12.87 -1.76
C GLY A 56 5.40 -12.18 -2.59
N GLN A 57 5.77 -12.81 -3.71
CA GLN A 57 6.92 -12.39 -4.54
C GLN A 57 6.57 -11.33 -5.60
N GLU A 58 5.28 -11.15 -5.90
CA GLU A 58 4.80 -10.34 -7.02
C GLU A 58 4.34 -8.94 -6.58
N SER A 59 5.00 -8.31 -5.59
CA SER A 59 4.48 -7.06 -4.99
C SER A 59 4.38 -5.92 -6.00
N LYS A 60 5.40 -5.74 -6.85
CA LYS A 60 5.40 -4.77 -7.94
C LYS A 60 4.19 -4.98 -8.87
N ASN A 61 4.06 -6.16 -9.45
CA ASN A 61 3.00 -6.47 -10.42
C ASN A 61 1.60 -6.44 -9.79
N THR A 62 1.48 -6.87 -8.53
CA THR A 62 0.23 -6.80 -7.77
C THR A 62 -0.21 -5.35 -7.58
N LEU A 63 0.71 -4.48 -7.15
CA LEU A 63 0.40 -3.07 -6.98
C LEU A 63 0.04 -2.41 -8.32
N SER A 64 0.76 -2.72 -9.40
CA SER A 64 0.41 -2.24 -10.74
C SER A 64 -0.99 -2.71 -11.16
N SER A 65 -1.35 -3.97 -10.90
CA SER A 65 -2.68 -4.50 -11.22
C SER A 65 -3.79 -3.81 -10.41
N VAL A 66 -3.52 -3.47 -9.14
CA VAL A 66 -4.42 -2.72 -8.25
C VAL A 66 -4.65 -1.30 -8.77
N ILE A 67 -3.58 -0.60 -9.14
CA ILE A 67 -3.65 0.75 -9.72
C ILE A 67 -4.41 0.72 -11.06
N ASP A 68 -4.17 -0.30 -11.88
CA ASP A 68 -4.89 -0.50 -13.13
C ASP A 68 -6.40 -0.75 -12.91
N LEU A 69 -6.80 -1.57 -11.93
CA LEU A 69 -8.21 -1.71 -11.56
C LEU A 69 -8.82 -0.35 -11.20
N ARG A 70 -8.11 0.44 -10.38
CA ARG A 70 -8.56 1.79 -10.01
C ARG A 70 -8.80 2.65 -11.25
N ASN A 71 -7.82 2.70 -12.15
CA ASN A 71 -7.89 3.52 -13.36
C ASN A 71 -9.03 3.08 -14.28
N GLN A 72 -9.24 1.77 -14.45
CA GLN A 72 -10.34 1.23 -15.25
C GLN A 72 -11.72 1.58 -14.67
N LEU A 73 -11.90 1.44 -13.34
CA LEU A 73 -13.15 1.81 -12.69
C LEU A 73 -13.44 3.31 -12.81
N MET A 74 -12.41 4.15 -12.59
CA MET A 74 -12.52 5.59 -12.73
C MET A 74 -12.86 6.00 -14.17
N ALA A 75 -12.19 5.41 -15.17
CA ALA A 75 -12.45 5.70 -16.57
C ALA A 75 -13.86 5.26 -17.00
N LYS A 76 -14.31 4.08 -16.54
CA LYS A 76 -15.61 3.51 -16.91
C LYS A 76 -16.79 4.30 -16.32
N PHE A 77 -16.67 4.78 -15.08
CA PHE A 77 -17.79 5.38 -14.35
C PHE A 77 -17.61 6.88 -14.03
N TYR A 78 -16.49 7.50 -14.44
CA TYR A 78 -16.12 8.87 -14.10
C TYR A 78 -16.13 9.12 -12.58
N LEU A 79 -15.57 8.16 -11.82
CA LEU A 79 -15.61 8.18 -10.35
C LEU A 79 -14.76 9.32 -9.79
N ASP A 80 -15.21 9.90 -8.68
CA ASP A 80 -14.35 10.68 -7.79
C ASP A 80 -13.20 9.78 -7.30
N PRO A 81 -11.93 10.22 -7.40
CA PRO A 81 -10.76 9.51 -6.86
C PRO A 81 -10.94 9.01 -5.41
N LYS A 82 -11.71 9.71 -4.58
CA LYS A 82 -11.99 9.38 -3.18
C LYS A 82 -12.84 8.12 -3.00
N LYS A 83 -13.56 7.68 -4.03
CA LYS A 83 -14.38 6.44 -3.99
C LYS A 83 -13.55 5.17 -4.00
N ILE A 84 -12.26 5.26 -4.32
CA ILE A 84 -11.32 4.12 -4.29
C ILE A 84 -10.26 4.40 -3.23
N ILE A 85 -10.39 3.71 -2.09
CA ILE A 85 -9.68 3.98 -0.85
C ILE A 85 -8.63 2.89 -0.64
N PHE A 86 -7.40 3.32 -0.33
CA PHE A 86 -6.33 2.43 0.09
C PHE A 86 -5.98 2.66 1.54
N LEU A 87 -6.25 1.68 2.39
CA LEU A 87 -5.83 1.71 3.79
C LEU A 87 -4.38 1.26 3.90
N ARG A 88 -3.65 1.87 4.83
CA ARG A 88 -2.27 1.52 5.17
C ARG A 88 -2.28 0.27 6.02
N GLY A 89 -1.66 -0.80 5.52
CA GLY A 89 -1.37 -1.98 6.31
C GLY A 89 0.01 -1.96 6.94
N ALA A 90 0.31 -3.00 7.72
CA ALA A 90 1.62 -3.19 8.33
C ALA A 90 2.74 -3.31 7.28
N GLN A 91 2.47 -3.97 6.15
CA GLN A 91 3.45 -4.10 5.06
C GLN A 91 3.75 -2.74 4.43
N GLU A 92 2.74 -1.93 4.13
CA GLU A 92 2.97 -0.57 3.62
C GLU A 92 3.68 0.32 4.64
N GLU A 93 3.36 0.20 5.94
CA GLU A 93 4.03 0.94 7.01
C GLU A 93 5.53 0.60 7.09
N MET A 94 5.87 -0.69 7.10
CA MET A 94 7.27 -1.12 7.12
C MET A 94 8.00 -0.69 5.84
N PHE A 95 7.35 -0.82 4.69
CA PHE A 95 7.92 -0.39 3.41
C PHE A 95 8.20 1.12 3.38
N LEU A 96 7.26 1.96 3.85
CA LEU A 96 7.47 3.40 3.94
C LEU A 96 8.66 3.77 4.84
N LYS A 97 8.85 3.06 5.95
CA LYS A 97 10.01 3.23 6.84
C LYS A 97 11.31 2.82 6.15
N LEU A 98 11.29 1.74 5.38
CA LEU A 98 12.44 1.30 4.58
C LEU A 98 12.88 2.38 3.57
N LEU A 99 11.94 3.08 2.93
CA LEU A 99 12.25 4.18 2.01
C LEU A 99 12.99 5.35 2.66
N GLN A 100 13.00 5.41 4.00
CA GLN A 100 13.65 6.43 4.79
C GLN A 100 14.65 5.85 5.80
N LEU A 101 15.17 4.63 5.56
CA LEU A 101 15.99 3.90 6.53
C LEU A 101 17.17 4.72 7.11
N GLN A 102 17.70 5.69 6.38
CA GLN A 102 18.79 6.56 6.83
C GLN A 102 18.45 7.38 8.09
N THR A 103 17.17 7.55 8.43
CA THR A 103 16.71 8.26 9.63
C THR A 103 16.53 7.33 10.83
N ALA A 104 16.68 6.03 10.64
CA ALA A 104 16.44 5.03 11.67
C ALA A 104 17.61 4.96 12.67
N PRO A 105 17.35 4.79 13.98
CA PRO A 105 18.40 4.75 14.99
C PRO A 105 19.31 3.52 14.87
N ASN A 106 18.74 2.35 14.58
CA ASN A 106 19.44 1.07 14.40
C ASN A 106 19.05 0.44 13.05
N PRO A 107 19.58 0.93 11.92
CA PRO A 107 19.09 0.54 10.59
C PRO A 107 19.31 -0.94 10.26
N CYS A 108 20.36 -1.57 10.79
CA CYS A 108 20.64 -3.01 10.58
C CYS A 108 19.55 -3.88 11.22
N ASP A 109 19.29 -3.70 12.51
CA ASP A 109 18.27 -4.47 13.25
C ASP A 109 16.88 -4.25 12.66
N ILE A 110 16.57 -3.01 12.28
CA ILE A 110 15.28 -2.64 11.68
C ILE A 110 15.10 -3.34 10.32
N ILE A 111 16.14 -3.38 9.48
CA ILE A 111 16.11 -4.12 8.21
C ILE A 111 15.87 -5.61 8.43
N ASN A 112 16.63 -6.23 9.34
CA ASN A 112 16.51 -7.65 9.61
C ASN A 112 15.09 -8.00 10.10
N TRP A 113 14.56 -7.21 11.04
CA TRP A 113 13.19 -7.35 11.51
C TRP A 113 12.16 -7.18 10.39
N MET A 114 12.31 -6.15 9.53
CA MET A 114 11.40 -5.96 8.38
C MET A 114 11.42 -7.15 7.42
N PHE A 115 12.58 -7.78 7.22
CA PHE A 115 12.74 -8.92 6.33
C PHE A 115 12.16 -10.20 6.91
N GLU A 116 12.29 -10.43 8.21
CA GLU A 116 11.57 -11.51 8.91
C GLU A 116 10.03 -11.37 8.74
N HIS A 117 9.55 -10.15 8.54
CA HIS A 117 8.13 -9.86 8.35
C HIS A 117 7.73 -9.72 6.86
N GLY A 118 8.61 -10.08 5.91
CA GLY A 118 8.28 -10.24 4.49
C GLY A 118 8.36 -8.99 3.61
N VAL A 119 9.07 -7.95 4.06
CA VAL A 119 9.37 -6.77 3.22
C VAL A 119 10.45 -7.08 2.18
N ASP A 120 11.29 -8.08 2.43
CA ASP A 120 12.36 -8.53 1.54
C ASP A 120 11.80 -8.98 0.17
N SER A 121 10.67 -9.69 0.17
CA SER A 121 9.97 -10.10 -1.05
C SER A 121 9.53 -8.89 -1.88
N THR A 122 9.14 -7.80 -1.22
CA THR A 122 8.71 -6.57 -1.88
C THR A 122 9.87 -5.92 -2.61
N ILE A 123 11.00 -5.67 -1.95
CA ILE A 123 12.15 -5.03 -2.61
C ILE A 123 12.73 -5.90 -3.74
N LYS A 124 12.69 -7.23 -3.57
CA LYS A 124 13.11 -8.18 -4.59
C LYS A 124 12.26 -8.05 -5.86
N SER A 125 10.95 -7.84 -5.73
CA SER A 125 10.05 -7.63 -6.87
C SER A 125 10.35 -6.34 -7.67
N TYR A 126 11.07 -5.38 -7.06
CA TYR A 126 11.59 -4.18 -7.72
C TYR A 126 13.03 -4.32 -8.20
N GLY A 127 13.63 -5.51 -8.11
CA GLY A 127 14.98 -5.80 -8.59
C GLY A 127 16.10 -5.48 -7.61
N PHE A 128 15.80 -5.31 -6.32
CA PHE A 128 16.80 -5.06 -5.28
C PHE A 128 17.18 -6.35 -4.56
N ASN A 129 18.47 -6.46 -4.19
CA ASN A 129 18.96 -7.59 -3.41
C ASN A 129 18.90 -7.26 -1.91
N LYS A 130 18.33 -8.17 -1.11
CA LYS A 130 18.28 -8.06 0.35
C LYS A 130 19.67 -8.03 0.99
N ASP A 131 20.62 -8.81 0.48
CA ASP A 131 21.97 -8.92 1.06
C ASP A 131 22.77 -7.62 0.81
N GLU A 132 22.49 -6.95 -0.31
CA GLU A 132 23.07 -5.64 -0.62
C GLU A 132 22.68 -4.62 0.44
N ILE A 133 21.39 -4.49 0.77
CA ILE A 133 20.93 -3.49 1.74
C ILE A 133 21.31 -3.85 3.19
N ILE A 134 21.37 -5.14 3.54
CA ILE A 134 21.96 -5.57 4.83
C ILE A 134 23.40 -5.06 4.93
N SER A 135 24.22 -5.27 3.90
CA SER A 135 25.59 -4.76 3.84
C SER A 135 25.68 -3.22 3.78
N VAL A 136 24.74 -2.54 3.12
CA VAL A 136 24.66 -1.06 3.13
C VAL A 136 24.35 -0.55 4.53
N SER A 137 23.47 -1.23 5.28
CA SER A 137 22.99 -0.76 6.59
C SER A 137 24.10 -0.64 7.64
N THR A 138 25.20 -1.36 7.49
CA THR A 138 26.37 -1.31 8.38
C THR A 138 27.37 -0.20 8.04
N ARG A 139 27.22 0.48 6.90
CA ARG A 139 28.17 1.46 6.35
C ARG A 139 27.83 2.92 6.65
N GLY A 140 26.86 3.17 7.54
CA GLY A 140 26.45 4.50 7.99
C GLY A 140 25.41 5.20 7.09
N SER A 141 24.91 6.34 7.56
CA SER A 141 23.73 7.03 7.00
C SER A 141 23.89 7.48 5.55
N LEU A 142 25.09 7.90 5.13
CA LEU A 142 25.34 8.33 3.75
C LEU A 142 25.20 7.17 2.74
N ALA A 143 25.71 5.98 3.09
CA ALA A 143 25.58 4.80 2.24
C ALA A 143 24.11 4.37 2.12
N ILE A 144 23.39 4.38 3.25
CA ILE A 144 21.96 4.08 3.30
C ILE A 144 21.19 5.08 2.43
N SER A 145 21.47 6.38 2.56
CA SER A 145 20.79 7.42 1.79
C SER A 145 20.99 7.23 0.29
N LYS A 146 22.19 6.84 -0.18
CA LYS A 146 22.42 6.55 -1.60
C LYS A 146 21.57 5.38 -2.09
N TRP A 147 21.49 4.32 -1.29
CA TRP A 147 20.68 3.15 -1.62
C TRP A 147 19.17 3.48 -1.62
N THR A 148 18.67 4.18 -0.58
CA THR A 148 17.26 4.57 -0.51
C THR A 148 16.88 5.57 -1.60
N SER A 149 17.77 6.49 -1.99
CA SER A 149 17.55 7.37 -3.15
C SER A 149 17.40 6.57 -4.45
N LYS A 150 18.28 5.60 -4.71
CA LYS A 150 18.17 4.71 -5.87
C LYS A 150 16.84 3.94 -5.85
N PHE A 151 16.46 3.41 -4.68
CA PHE A 151 15.21 2.66 -4.55
C PHE A 151 13.97 3.53 -4.77
N ASN A 152 13.94 4.74 -4.21
CA ASN A 152 12.89 5.72 -4.45
C ASN A 152 12.78 6.12 -5.94
N GLN A 153 13.91 6.20 -6.65
CA GLN A 153 13.91 6.46 -8.10
C GLN A 153 13.26 5.31 -8.87
N THR A 154 13.59 4.06 -8.55
CA THR A 154 12.93 2.88 -9.14
C THR A 154 11.42 2.88 -8.88
N LEU A 155 10.97 3.24 -7.68
CA LEU A 155 9.53 3.36 -7.40
C LEU A 155 8.86 4.51 -8.17
N SER A 156 9.60 5.59 -8.45
CA SER A 156 9.05 6.76 -9.12
C SER A 156 8.84 6.56 -10.61
N VAL A 157 9.58 5.62 -11.24
CA VAL A 157 9.38 5.27 -12.65
C VAL A 157 8.21 4.32 -12.87
N GLU A 158 7.79 3.58 -11.83
CA GLU A 158 6.63 2.70 -11.88
C GLU A 158 5.33 3.51 -11.72
N SER A 159 4.50 3.48 -12.77
CA SER A 159 3.33 4.37 -12.89
C SER A 159 2.36 4.25 -11.71
N GLY A 160 2.18 5.35 -10.97
CA GLY A 160 1.24 5.44 -9.87
C GLY A 160 1.73 4.86 -8.52
N HIS A 161 2.88 4.19 -8.47
CA HIS A 161 3.35 3.53 -7.24
C HIS A 161 3.69 4.55 -6.16
N LYS A 162 4.41 5.62 -6.51
CA LYS A 162 4.68 6.73 -5.58
C LYS A 162 3.40 7.38 -5.06
N GLN A 163 2.41 7.58 -5.94
CA GLN A 163 1.12 8.17 -5.59
C GLN A 163 0.32 7.26 -4.67
N TYR A 164 0.36 5.94 -4.89
CA TYR A 164 -0.26 4.97 -4.00
C TYR A 164 0.26 5.11 -2.56
N PHE A 165 1.58 5.07 -2.37
CA PHE A 165 2.20 5.16 -1.04
C PHE A 165 1.96 6.52 -0.37
N ALA A 166 1.88 7.60 -1.15
CA ALA A 166 1.62 8.95 -0.62
C ALA A 166 0.16 9.17 -0.19
N ASN A 167 -0.80 8.37 -0.67
CA ASN A 167 -2.23 8.60 -0.47
C ASN A 167 -2.92 7.56 0.43
N LEU A 168 -2.13 6.75 1.16
CA LEU A 168 -2.68 5.77 2.09
C LEU A 168 -3.44 6.44 3.25
N LYS A 169 -4.57 5.85 3.62
CA LYS A 169 -5.41 6.28 4.74
C LYS A 169 -5.26 5.32 5.92
N HIS A 170 -5.46 5.80 7.14
CA HIS A 170 -5.41 4.94 8.33
C HIS A 170 -6.73 4.19 8.53
N ALA A 171 -7.84 4.84 8.22
CA ALA A 171 -9.17 4.27 8.35
C ALA A 171 -10.15 4.90 7.37
N ALA A 172 -11.23 4.18 7.08
CA ALA A 172 -12.43 4.73 6.43
C ALA A 172 -13.65 4.44 7.31
N PHE A 173 -14.66 5.30 7.31
CA PHE A 173 -15.90 5.06 8.05
C PHE A 173 -17.10 5.50 7.23
N GLY A 174 -18.23 4.80 7.39
CA GLY A 174 -19.48 5.21 6.75
C GLY A 174 -20.09 6.43 7.44
N GLU A 175 -20.89 7.20 6.72
CA GLU A 175 -21.62 8.39 7.22
C GLU A 175 -22.37 8.14 8.54
N SER A 176 -22.98 6.97 8.70
CA SER A 176 -23.68 6.59 9.95
C SER A 176 -22.74 6.35 11.15
N LYS A 177 -21.42 6.28 10.91
CA LYS A 177 -20.35 5.94 11.88
C LYS A 177 -20.50 4.57 12.54
N LYS A 178 -21.39 3.71 12.02
CA LYS A 178 -21.60 2.34 12.53
C LYS A 178 -20.58 1.33 12.01
N ILE A 179 -19.92 1.63 10.89
CA ILE A 179 -18.93 0.76 10.26
C ILE A 179 -17.62 1.51 10.14
N LEU A 180 -16.55 0.90 10.67
CA LEU A 180 -15.17 1.36 10.58
C LEU A 180 -14.35 0.32 9.81
N PHE A 181 -13.64 0.76 8.77
CA PHE A 181 -12.70 -0.02 7.99
C PHE A 181 -11.27 0.37 8.39
N LEU A 182 -10.47 -0.63 8.74
CA LEU A 182 -9.08 -0.48 9.18
C LEU A 182 -8.31 -1.77 8.94
N ASN A 183 -6.99 -1.69 8.77
CA ASN A 183 -6.15 -2.87 8.55
C ASN A 183 -5.96 -3.74 9.82
N ARG A 184 -5.80 -3.09 10.96
CA ARG A 184 -5.68 -3.70 12.29
C ARG A 184 -6.74 -3.11 13.20
N GLY A 185 -7.26 -3.91 14.13
CA GLY A 185 -8.30 -3.50 15.08
C GLY A 185 -7.95 -2.25 15.91
N VAL A 186 -8.97 -1.67 16.53
CA VAL A 186 -8.83 -0.53 17.45
C VAL A 186 -8.69 -1.08 18.87
N ASP A 187 -7.82 -0.45 19.66
CA ASP A 187 -7.83 -0.64 21.11
C ASP A 187 -8.96 0.20 21.71
N ILE A 188 -9.93 -0.47 22.34
CA ILE A 188 -11.15 0.14 22.89
C ILE A 188 -11.11 0.25 24.42
N SER A 189 -9.98 -0.08 25.04
CA SER A 189 -9.78 -0.01 26.49
C SER A 189 -9.77 1.41 27.03
#